data_AF-A0A7J3RCL9-F1
#
_entry.id   AF-A0A7J3RCL9-F1
#
_cell.length_a   1.000
_cell.length_b   1.000
_cell.length_c   1.000
_cell.angle_alpha   90.00
_cell.angle_beta   90.00
_cell.angle_gamma   90.00
#
_symmetry.space_group_name_H-M   'P 1'
#
loop_
_entity.id
_entity.type
_entity.pdbx_description
1 polymer ?
#
loop_
_entity_poly.entity_id
_entity_poly.type
_entity_poly.pdbx_seq_one_letter_code
_entity_poly.pdbx_strand_id
1 'polypeptide(L)'
;MNNQSITLVYRNVRFLRIEVENGLVRFVVPKDFNEDINKIKEKYKEWIKTKLEKLKEIEEVSKKIKLFNHDNIEEIVKKFIDEYSGLLKVKPQEICFRKMKKRWASCNVAKQKVIFNKDIKFLPKGLIKYITLHEIAHLIVRNHKN
;
A
#
# COMPACT_ATOMS: atom_id res chain seq x y z
N MET A 1 31.45 10.10 4.45
CA MET A 1 30.94 10.09 3.07
C MET A 1 30.22 8.77 2.83
N ASN A 2 28.90 8.71 2.98
CA ASN A 2 28.16 7.46 2.77
C ASN A 2 27.99 7.23 1.27
N ASN A 3 28.57 6.15 0.78
CA ASN A 3 28.48 5.69 -0.61
C ASN A 3 27.02 5.30 -0.90
N GLN A 4 26.21 6.25 -1.36
CA GLN A 4 24.86 6.00 -1.83
C GLN A 4 24.95 5.27 -3.17
N SER A 5 24.43 4.04 -3.24
CA SER A 5 24.36 3.27 -4.48
C SER A 5 23.24 3.81 -5.37
N ILE A 6 23.50 4.96 -6.01
CA ILE A 6 22.63 5.53 -7.04
C ILE A 6 22.85 4.73 -8.33
N THR A 7 21.79 4.11 -8.83
CA THR A 7 21.84 3.29 -10.05
C THR A 7 21.04 3.94 -11.17
N LEU A 8 21.59 3.96 -12.38
CA LEU A 8 20.88 4.36 -13.60
C LEU A 8 20.34 3.11 -14.28
N VAL A 9 19.05 3.09 -14.61
CA VAL A 9 18.38 1.92 -15.20
C VAL A 9 17.55 2.35 -16.42
N TYR A 10 17.86 1.77 -17.57
CA TYR A 10 17.12 2.01 -18.80
C TYR A 10 15.93 1.05 -18.89
N ARG A 11 14.71 1.58 -19.08
CA ARG A 11 13.48 0.78 -19.21
C ARG A 11 12.58 1.38 -20.27
N ASN A 12 11.57 0.62 -20.70
CA ASN A 12 10.50 1.16 -21.54
C ASN A 12 9.57 2.05 -20.70
N VAL A 13 9.99 3.29 -20.47
CA VAL A 13 9.24 4.33 -19.74
C VAL A 13 9.17 5.59 -20.59
N ARG A 14 8.06 6.31 -20.50
CA ARG A 14 7.85 7.57 -21.24
C ARG A 14 8.61 8.76 -20.64
N PHE A 15 8.84 8.74 -19.33
CA PHE A 15 9.45 9.85 -18.59
C PHE A 15 10.44 9.30 -17.56
N LEU A 16 11.44 10.12 -17.19
CA LEU A 16 12.34 9.83 -16.09
C LEU A 16 11.55 9.64 -14.79
N ARG A 17 11.89 8.59 -14.04
CA ARG A 17 11.34 8.31 -12.71
C ARG A 17 12.48 8.15 -11.72
N ILE A 18 12.28 8.68 -10.52
CA ILE A 18 13.20 8.48 -9.40
C ILE A 18 12.51 7.54 -8.42
N GLU A 19 13.06 6.34 -8.29
CA GLU A 19 12.56 5.31 -7.37
C GLU A 19 13.50 5.24 -6.16
N VAL A 20 12.94 5.39 -4.96
CA VAL A 20 13.69 5.26 -3.70
C VAL A 20 13.09 4.11 -2.90
N GLU A 21 13.86 3.05 -2.71
CA GLU A 21 13.40 1.80 -2.09
C GLU A 21 14.54 1.15 -1.30
N ASN A 22 14.31 0.82 -0.03
CA ASN A 22 15.28 0.13 0.85
C ASN A 22 16.69 0.76 0.86
N GLY A 23 16.76 2.10 0.87
CA GLY A 23 18.02 2.84 0.82
C GLY A 23 18.67 2.94 -0.55
N LEU A 24 18.14 2.27 -1.58
CA LEU A 24 18.59 2.34 -2.96
C LEU A 24 17.85 3.44 -3.71
N VAL A 25 18.58 4.20 -4.53
CA VAL A 25 18.02 5.22 -5.43
C VAL A 25 18.24 4.78 -6.87
N ARG A 26 17.15 4.60 -7.62
CA ARG A 26 17.19 4.27 -9.05
C ARG A 26 16.66 5.43 -9.87
N PHE A 27 17.45 5.88 -10.83
CA PHE A 27 16.98 6.73 -11.91
C PHE A 27 16.55 5.83 -13.05
N VAL A 28 15.24 5.70 -13.26
CA VAL A 28 14.67 4.92 -14.34
C VAL A 28 14.41 5.85 -15.51
N VAL A 29 15.13 5.65 -16.61
CA VAL A 29 15.11 6.53 -17.78
C VAL A 29 14.61 5.80 -19.04
N PRO A 30 14.03 6.54 -20.02
CA PRO A 30 13.74 6.00 -21.35
C PRO A 30 14.99 5.40 -22.02
N LYS A 31 14.80 4.50 -23.00
CA LYS A 31 15.93 3.86 -23.70
C LYS A 31 16.76 4.84 -24.52
N ASP A 32 16.14 5.90 -25.01
CA ASP A 32 16.68 7.00 -25.83
C ASP A 32 17.12 8.21 -24.97
N PHE A 33 17.22 8.04 -23.66
CA PHE A 33 17.59 9.11 -22.75
C PHE A 33 19.01 9.62 -23.01
N ASN A 34 19.13 10.92 -23.34
CA ASN A 34 20.37 11.58 -23.70
C ASN A 34 20.66 12.86 -22.87
N GLU A 35 20.04 13.00 -21.70
CA GLU A 35 20.29 14.14 -20.80
C GLU A 35 21.41 13.83 -19.79
N ASP A 36 22.06 14.87 -19.27
CA ASP A 36 23.09 14.72 -18.23
C ASP A 36 22.47 14.32 -16.88
N ILE A 37 22.72 13.08 -16.48
CA ILE A 37 22.22 12.52 -15.22
C ILE A 37 22.78 13.24 -13.99
N ASN A 38 23.99 13.82 -14.06
CA ASN A 38 24.61 14.48 -12.91
C ASN A 38 23.86 15.76 -12.55
N LYS A 39 23.46 16.54 -13.55
CA LYS A 39 22.60 17.72 -13.37
C LYS A 39 21.26 17.36 -12.71
N ILE A 40 20.67 16.24 -13.12
CA ILE A 40 19.40 15.76 -12.56
C ILE A 40 19.59 15.27 -11.12
N LYS A 41 20.68 14.55 -10.83
CA LYS A 41 21.03 14.13 -9.46
C LYS A 41 21.12 15.34 -8.53
N GLU A 42 21.84 16.40 -8.93
CA GLU A 42 21.97 17.59 -8.09
C GLU A 42 20.62 18.29 -7.89
N LYS A 43 19.80 18.40 -8.95
CA LYS A 43 18.44 18.97 -8.87
C LYS A 43 17.55 18.27 -7.84
N TYR A 44 17.65 16.93 -7.73
CA TYR A 44 16.79 16.13 -6.85
C TYR A 44 17.48 15.68 -5.55
N LYS A 45 18.71 16.12 -5.29
CA LYS A 45 19.53 15.68 -4.15
C LYS A 45 18.83 15.86 -2.82
N GLU A 46 18.25 17.03 -2.56
CA GLU A 46 17.56 17.29 -1.30
C GLU A 46 16.28 16.45 -1.16
N TRP A 47 15.52 16.30 -2.25
CA TRP A 47 14.33 15.44 -2.26
C TRP A 47 14.69 13.97 -1.99
N ILE A 48 15.77 13.46 -2.58
CA ILE A 48 16.28 12.10 -2.37
C ILE A 48 16.69 11.92 -0.91
N LYS A 49 17.45 12.86 -0.36
CA LYS A 49 17.89 12.84 1.03
C LYS A 49 16.70 12.76 2.00
N THR A 50 15.74 13.68 1.87
CA THR A 50 14.51 13.68 2.68
C THR A 50 13.74 12.37 2.55
N LYS A 51 13.68 11.80 1.34
CA LYS A 51 12.97 10.54 1.11
C LYS A 51 13.66 9.37 1.81
N LEU A 52 15.00 9.32 1.77
CA LEU A 52 15.79 8.29 2.45
C LEU A 52 15.68 8.40 3.97
N GLU A 53 15.76 9.61 4.52
CA GLU A 53 15.58 9.85 5.96
C GLU A 53 14.21 9.37 6.43
N LYS A 54 13.14 9.71 5.70
CA LYS A 54 11.80 9.25 5.99
C LYS A 54 11.66 7.72 5.92
N LEU A 55 12.32 7.06 4.97
CA LEU A 55 12.30 5.60 4.89
C LEU A 55 13.00 4.95 6.09
N LYS A 56 14.13 5.51 6.53
CA LYS A 56 14.82 5.06 7.75
C LYS A 56 13.96 5.25 8.99
N GLU A 57 13.31 6.41 9.12
CA GLU A 57 12.38 6.67 10.23
C GLU A 57 11.26 5.63 10.25
N ILE A 58 10.62 5.37 9.10
CA ILE A 58 9.58 4.33 8.97
C ILE A 58 10.13 2.96 9.36
N GLU A 59 11.34 2.61 8.94
CA GLU A 59 12.00 1.35 9.29
C GLU A 59 12.21 1.23 10.82
N GLU A 60 12.74 2.27 11.46
CA GLU A 60 12.95 2.30 12.91
C GLU A 60 11.64 2.22 13.70
N VAL A 61 10.60 2.91 13.25
CA VAL A 61 9.26 2.78 13.83
C VAL A 61 8.72 1.36 13.63
N SER A 62 8.91 0.78 12.45
CA SER A 62 8.41 -0.57 12.13
C SER A 62 8.99 -1.66 13.03
N LYS A 63 10.25 -1.53 13.45
CA LYS A 63 10.92 -2.46 14.39
C LYS A 63 10.23 -2.52 15.76
N LYS A 64 9.55 -1.44 16.16
CA LYS A 64 8.85 -1.34 17.45
C LYS A 64 7.37 -1.74 17.35
N ILE A 65 6.84 -1.91 16.14
CA ILE A 65 5.43 -2.27 15.94
C ILE A 65 5.25 -3.76 16.25
N LYS A 66 4.39 -4.04 17.23
CA LYS A 66 3.93 -5.39 17.51
C LYS A 66 3.05 -5.89 16.36
N LEU A 67 3.49 -6.96 15.71
CA LEU A 67 2.67 -7.69 14.76
C LEU A 67 1.79 -8.71 15.51
N PHE A 68 0.55 -8.84 15.07
CA PHE A 68 -0.34 -9.93 15.46
C PHE A 68 -0.13 -11.10 14.51
N ASN A 69 -0.72 -12.26 14.79
CA ASN A 69 -0.86 -13.32 13.80
C ASN A 69 -2.16 -14.05 14.06
N HIS A 70 -3.19 -13.72 13.28
CA HIS A 70 -4.48 -14.41 13.36
C HIS A 70 -4.52 -15.51 12.31
N ASP A 71 -4.32 -16.76 12.71
CA ASP A 71 -4.38 -17.90 11.79
C ASP A 71 -5.81 -18.13 11.26
N ASN A 72 -6.83 -17.68 11.99
CA ASN A 72 -8.24 -17.72 11.60
C ASN A 72 -8.76 -16.38 11.04
N ILE A 73 -7.92 -15.61 10.33
CA ILE A 73 -8.29 -14.27 9.85
C ILE A 73 -9.56 -14.26 8.99
N GLU A 74 -9.80 -15.28 8.18
CA GLU A 74 -11.00 -15.35 7.33
C GLU A 74 -12.27 -15.49 8.17
N GLU A 75 -12.23 -16.25 9.26
CA GLU A 75 -13.35 -16.41 10.19
C GLU A 75 -13.63 -15.11 10.93
N ILE A 76 -12.58 -14.43 11.40
CA ILE A 76 -12.70 -13.12 12.07
C ILE A 76 -13.37 -12.11 11.14
N VAL A 77 -12.90 -12.03 9.89
CA VAL A 77 -13.47 -11.11 8.90
C VAL A 77 -14.92 -11.47 8.59
N LYS A 78 -15.25 -12.74 8.40
CA LYS A 78 -16.63 -13.19 8.15
C LYS A 78 -17.56 -12.79 9.30
N LYS A 79 -17.16 -12.98 10.56
CA LYS A 79 -17.94 -12.55 11.73
C LYS A 79 -18.24 -11.05 11.71
N PHE A 80 -17.24 -10.22 11.39
CA PHE A 80 -17.44 -8.78 11.26
C PHE A 80 -18.32 -8.42 10.07
N ILE A 81 -18.19 -9.11 8.93
CA ILE A 81 -19.08 -8.91 7.79
C ILE A 81 -20.51 -9.22 8.18
N ASP A 82 -20.78 -10.33 8.86
CA ASP A 82 -22.14 -10.70 9.28
C ASP A 82 -22.74 -9.66 10.24
N GLU A 83 -21.96 -9.20 11.23
CA GLU A 83 -22.34 -8.10 12.14
C GLU A 83 -22.72 -6.84 11.35
N TYR A 84 -21.85 -6.38 10.46
CA TYR A 84 -22.06 -5.14 9.72
C TYR A 84 -23.10 -5.23 8.63
N SER A 85 -23.22 -6.39 7.98
CA SER A 85 -24.27 -6.64 7.01
C SER A 85 -25.65 -6.58 7.66
N GLY A 86 -25.79 -7.08 8.89
CA GLY A 86 -27.01 -6.92 9.68
C GLY A 86 -27.31 -5.46 10.02
N LEU A 87 -26.32 -4.74 10.54
CA LEU A 87 -26.46 -3.34 10.93
C LEU A 87 -26.79 -2.40 9.77
N LEU A 88 -26.09 -2.58 8.64
CA LEU A 88 -26.20 -1.71 7.46
C LEU A 88 -27.22 -2.22 6.43
N LYS A 89 -27.83 -3.38 6.66
CA LYS A 89 -28.79 -4.04 5.75
C LYS A 89 -28.26 -4.20 4.32
N VAL A 90 -26.96 -4.49 4.18
CA VAL A 90 -26.29 -4.77 2.90
C VAL A 90 -25.41 -6.00 3.01
N LYS A 91 -25.24 -6.78 1.94
CA LYS A 91 -24.39 -7.98 1.97
C LYS A 91 -23.53 -8.08 0.71
N PRO A 92 -22.22 -8.30 0.83
CA PRO A 92 -21.39 -8.59 -0.33
C PRO A 92 -21.80 -9.94 -0.94
N GLN A 93 -21.78 -10.03 -2.27
CA GLN A 93 -22.00 -11.27 -3.01
C GLN A 93 -20.80 -12.21 -2.92
N GLU A 94 -19.59 -11.64 -2.82
CA GLU A 94 -18.35 -12.42 -2.80
C GLU A 94 -17.33 -11.78 -1.87
N ILE A 95 -16.65 -12.63 -1.09
CA ILE A 95 -15.56 -12.24 -0.18
C ILE A 95 -14.31 -13.02 -0.59
N CYS A 96 -13.21 -12.32 -0.82
CA CYS A 96 -11.94 -12.94 -1.20
C CYS A 96 -10.77 -12.48 -0.36
N PHE A 97 -9.74 -13.33 -0.28
CA PHE A 97 -8.47 -13.02 0.36
C PHE A 97 -7.32 -13.18 -0.64
N ARG A 98 -6.56 -12.11 -0.89
CA ARG A 98 -5.39 -12.16 -1.78
C ARG A 98 -4.25 -11.34 -1.22
N LYS A 99 -3.00 -11.67 -1.58
CA LYS A 99 -1.87 -10.80 -1.25
C LYS A 99 -1.96 -9.54 -2.13
N MET A 100 -1.91 -8.36 -1.53
CA MET A 100 -1.96 -7.08 -2.24
C MET A 100 -0.76 -6.21 -1.86
N LYS A 101 -0.22 -5.44 -2.81
CA LYS A 101 0.96 -4.60 -2.56
C LYS A 101 0.65 -3.23 -1.95
N LYS A 102 -0.52 -2.65 -2.26
CA LYS A 102 -0.80 -1.22 -2.01
C LYS A 102 -2.05 -0.94 -1.17
N ARG A 103 -2.84 -1.96 -0.82
CA ARG A 103 -4.13 -1.79 -0.13
C ARG A 103 -4.34 -2.87 0.90
N TRP A 104 -5.05 -2.51 1.97
CA TRP A 104 -5.47 -3.46 3.00
C TRP A 104 -6.75 -4.20 2.62
N ALA A 105 -7.65 -3.56 1.88
CA ALA A 105 -8.79 -4.19 1.24
C ALA A 105 -9.25 -3.36 0.02
N SER A 106 -10.27 -3.85 -0.68
CA SER A 106 -10.94 -3.12 -1.75
C SER A 106 -12.32 -3.70 -2.04
N CYS A 107 -13.27 -2.83 -2.36
CA CYS A 107 -14.62 -3.19 -2.78
C CYS A 107 -14.84 -2.91 -4.27
N ASN A 108 -15.36 -3.88 -5.00
CA ASN A 108 -15.96 -3.70 -6.32
C ASN A 108 -17.48 -3.62 -6.14
N VAL A 109 -18.00 -2.40 -6.06
CA VAL A 109 -19.42 -2.13 -5.82
C VAL A 109 -20.32 -2.76 -6.89
N ALA A 110 -19.94 -2.67 -8.18
CA ALA A 110 -20.74 -3.21 -9.28
C ALA A 110 -20.90 -4.74 -9.21
N LYS A 111 -19.88 -5.44 -8.72
CA LYS A 111 -19.92 -6.90 -8.49
C LYS A 111 -20.26 -7.29 -7.05
N GLN A 112 -20.50 -6.30 -6.18
CA GLN A 112 -20.65 -6.48 -4.73
C GLN A 112 -19.58 -7.41 -4.13
N LYS A 113 -18.35 -7.28 -4.63
CA LYS A 113 -17.21 -8.14 -4.27
C LYS A 113 -16.25 -7.40 -3.38
N VAL A 114 -16.01 -7.91 -2.18
CA VAL A 114 -15.03 -7.37 -1.23
C VAL A 114 -13.80 -8.25 -1.20
N ILE A 115 -12.62 -7.63 -1.30
CA ILE A 115 -11.35 -8.33 -1.32
C ILE A 115 -10.47 -7.80 -0.21
N PHE A 116 -10.10 -8.66 0.71
CA PHE A 116 -9.18 -8.37 1.80
C PHE A 116 -7.76 -8.78 1.45
N ASN A 117 -6.79 -8.00 1.91
CA ASN A 117 -5.38 -8.37 1.81
C ASN A 117 -5.07 -9.46 2.86
N LYS A 118 -4.37 -10.53 2.49
CA LYS A 118 -3.94 -11.58 3.42
C LYS A 118 -3.11 -11.04 4.60
N ASP A 119 -2.45 -9.90 4.42
CA ASP A 119 -1.63 -9.27 5.46
C ASP A 119 -2.41 -8.63 6.60
N ILE A 120 -3.74 -8.46 6.47
CA ILE A 120 -4.54 -7.96 7.60
C ILE A 120 -4.47 -8.88 8.82
N LYS A 121 -4.04 -10.14 8.65
CA LYS A 121 -3.80 -11.08 9.76
C LYS A 121 -2.74 -10.61 10.74
N PHE A 122 -1.88 -9.67 10.33
CA PHE A 122 -0.85 -9.09 11.19
C PHE A 122 -1.33 -7.85 11.95
N LEU A 123 -2.56 -7.39 11.70
CA LEU A 123 -3.13 -6.20 12.32
C LEU A 123 -3.82 -6.51 13.66
N PRO A 124 -3.88 -5.54 14.58
CA PRO A 124 -4.80 -5.59 15.71
C PRO A 124 -6.25 -5.80 15.25
N LYS A 125 -7.04 -6.54 16.05
CA LYS A 125 -8.47 -6.81 15.74
C LYS A 125 -9.29 -5.54 15.49
N GLY A 126 -9.01 -4.44 16.20
CA GLY A 126 -9.69 -3.16 16.00
C GLY A 126 -9.48 -2.58 14.59
N LEU A 127 -8.28 -2.72 14.01
CA LEU A 127 -8.01 -2.27 12.65
C LEU A 127 -8.68 -3.19 11.61
N ILE A 128 -8.70 -4.51 11.87
CA ILE A 128 -9.43 -5.46 11.02
C ILE A 128 -10.92 -5.08 11.01
N LYS A 129 -11.50 -4.82 12.19
CA LYS A 129 -12.88 -4.37 12.36
C LYS A 129 -13.17 -3.11 11.55
N TYR A 130 -12.32 -2.09 11.67
CA TYR A 130 -12.43 -0.85 10.90
C TYR A 130 -12.35 -1.06 9.38
N ILE A 131 -11.37 -1.82 8.90
CA ILE A 131 -11.21 -2.12 7.47
C ILE A 131 -12.45 -2.84 6.94
N THR A 132 -12.96 -3.83 7.66
CA THR A 132 -14.17 -4.54 7.25
C THR A 132 -15.37 -3.60 7.14
N LEU A 133 -15.61 -2.75 8.15
CA LEU A 133 -16.70 -1.77 8.12
C LEU A 133 -16.59 -0.84 6.92
N HIS A 134 -15.39 -0.33 6.64
CA HIS A 134 -15.12 0.58 5.53
C HIS A 134 -15.52 -0.04 4.18
N GLU A 135 -15.12 -1.28 3.93
CA GLU A 135 -15.44 -1.95 2.67
C GLU A 135 -16.92 -2.32 2.54
N ILE A 136 -17.59 -2.64 3.65
CA ILE A 136 -19.04 -2.88 3.66
C ILE A 136 -19.80 -1.57 3.41
N ALA A 137 -19.36 -0.45 4.00
CA ALA A 137 -19.96 0.86 3.77
C ALA A 137 -19.88 1.27 2.29
N HIS A 138 -18.83 0.85 1.58
CA HIS A 138 -18.71 1.09 0.13
C HIS A 138 -19.83 0.47 -0.72
N LEU A 139 -20.53 -0.55 -0.22
CA LEU A 139 -21.70 -1.10 -0.89
C LEU A 139 -22.88 -0.13 -0.88
N ILE A 140 -22.91 0.83 0.05
CA ILE A 140 -23.94 1.87 0.16
C ILE A 140 -23.44 3.18 -0.46
N VAL A 141 -22.24 3.62 -0.05
CA VAL A 141 -21.64 4.88 -0.49
C VAL A 141 -20.29 4.61 -1.16
N ARG A 142 -20.30 4.67 -2.49
CA ARG A 142 -19.13 4.31 -3.31
C ARG A 142 -17.90 5.19 -3.09
N ASN A 143 -18.09 6.48 -2.84
CA ASN A 143 -17.01 7.46 -2.78
C ASN A 143 -16.93 8.09 -1.38
N HIS A 144 -15.73 8.45 -0.93
CA HIS A 144 -15.56 9.24 0.31
C HIS A 144 -15.90 10.72 0.14
N LYS A 145 -16.91 11.04 -0.68
CA LYS A 145 -17.39 12.41 -0.80
C LYS A 145 -18.35 12.69 0.34
N ASN A 146 -18.07 13.76 1.08
CA ASN A 146 -19.01 14.37 2.00
C ASN A 146 -20.09 15.12 1.21
#